data_AF-A0A6A6SVI8-F1
#
_entry.id   AF-A0A6A6SVI8-F1
#
_cell.length_a   1.000
_cell.length_b   1.000
_cell.length_c   1.000
_cell.angle_alpha   90.00
_cell.angle_beta   90.00
_cell.angle_gamma   90.00
#
_symmetry.space_group_name_H-M   'P 1'
#
loop_
_entity.id
_entity.type
_entity.pdbx_description
1 polymer ?
#
loop_
_entity_poly.entity_id
_entity_poly.type
_entity_poly.pdbx_seq_one_letter_code
_entity_poly.pdbx_strand_id
1 'polypeptide(L)'
;MSYIELTNLPCNPDYSPYHDLACRHRIKTAFPEFCSPNCQVPRGRQGFLCPECLVDTVTMEVQLADLCMTTDEAGERTRTTRSELVRAIVDKKVYELQKRGYWRLCTVVEKMDPILQFYDSFPEAHYAEMMDGMDEVRSRKRPSAKATKKKSANPQSNLTNSSASQASVGQRAVIPGFNSSDVHSLIEDEATKAVREVLERLALGSTILGDASGCTG
;
A
#
# COMPACT_ATOMS: atom_id res chain seq x y z
N MET A 1 -29.49 -3.78 -5.64
CA MET A 1 -28.09 -3.35 -5.64
C MET A 1 -28.06 -1.93 -6.12
N SER A 2 -27.73 -1.00 -5.24
CA SER A 2 -27.64 0.42 -5.57
C SER A 2 -26.35 0.66 -6.38
N TYR A 3 -26.36 1.64 -7.29
CA TYR A 3 -25.21 1.99 -8.14
C TYR A 3 -23.94 2.30 -7.33
N ILE A 4 -24.13 2.72 -6.07
CA ILE A 4 -23.09 3.08 -5.10
C ILE A 4 -22.24 1.86 -4.65
N GLU A 5 -22.83 0.68 -4.57
CA GLU A 5 -22.11 -0.55 -4.20
C GLU A 5 -21.12 -0.95 -5.30
N LEU A 6 -21.40 -0.64 -6.57
CA LEU A 6 -20.59 -1.09 -7.71
C LEU A 6 -19.31 -0.27 -7.92
N THR A 7 -19.31 1.02 -7.57
CA THR A 7 -18.16 1.92 -7.77
C THR A 7 -17.03 1.69 -6.77
N ASN A 8 -17.32 1.11 -5.61
CA ASN A 8 -16.35 0.86 -4.53
C ASN A 8 -15.99 -0.62 -4.37
N LEU A 9 -16.58 -1.49 -5.20
CA LEU A 9 -16.19 -2.90 -5.22
C LEU A 9 -14.79 -3.04 -5.86
N PRO A 10 -13.81 -3.64 -5.14
CA PRO A 10 -12.48 -3.80 -5.67
C PRO A 10 -12.51 -4.70 -6.91
N CYS A 11 -11.62 -4.41 -7.86
CA CYS A 11 -11.48 -5.19 -9.08
C CYS A 11 -12.72 -5.18 -9.99
N ASN A 12 -13.59 -4.16 -9.87
CA ASN A 12 -14.66 -3.92 -10.84
C ASN A 12 -14.12 -3.10 -12.04
N PRO A 13 -13.93 -3.71 -13.22
CA PRO A 13 -13.22 -3.09 -14.34
C PRO A 13 -13.94 -1.87 -14.93
N ASP A 14 -15.26 -1.79 -14.77
CA ASP A 14 -16.08 -0.81 -15.48
C ASP A 14 -16.29 0.48 -14.66
N TYR A 15 -16.16 0.40 -13.33
CA TYR A 15 -16.64 1.47 -12.45
C TYR A 15 -15.73 1.79 -11.27
N SER A 16 -14.84 0.88 -10.84
CA SER A 16 -14.04 1.09 -9.63
C SER A 16 -12.58 1.40 -9.94
N PRO A 17 -12.01 2.47 -9.37
CA PRO A 17 -10.56 2.70 -9.39
C PRO A 17 -9.82 1.85 -8.34
N TYR A 18 -10.53 1.04 -7.55
CA TYR A 18 -9.93 0.25 -6.49
C TYR A 18 -9.60 -1.16 -6.97
N HIS A 19 -8.42 -1.64 -6.59
CA HIS A 19 -7.98 -3.00 -6.89
C HIS A 19 -7.38 -3.66 -5.66
N ASP A 20 -7.81 -4.89 -5.40
CA ASP A 20 -7.17 -5.74 -4.41
C ASP A 20 -6.08 -6.57 -5.10
N LEU A 21 -4.85 -6.43 -4.64
CA LEU A 21 -3.69 -7.13 -5.18
C LEU A 21 -3.50 -8.51 -4.53
N ALA A 22 -2.75 -9.38 -5.21
CA ALA A 22 -2.37 -10.70 -4.70
C ALA A 22 -1.52 -10.61 -3.42
N CYS A 23 -0.74 -9.54 -3.25
CA CYS A 23 -0.02 -9.23 -2.01
C CYS A 23 -0.92 -8.78 -0.85
N ARG A 24 -2.25 -8.79 -1.03
CA ARG A 24 -3.27 -8.38 -0.05
C ARG A 24 -3.36 -6.88 0.24
N HIS A 25 -2.56 -6.03 -0.39
CA HIS A 25 -2.78 -4.58 -0.35
C HIS A 25 -3.90 -4.15 -1.29
N ARG A 26 -4.64 -3.13 -0.88
CA ARG A 26 -5.61 -2.45 -1.73
C ARG A 26 -4.96 -1.20 -2.31
N ILE A 27 -5.16 -0.98 -3.59
CA ILE A 27 -4.64 0.18 -4.29
C ILE A 27 -5.76 0.95 -4.97
N LYS A 28 -5.51 2.24 -5.23
CA LYS A 28 -6.35 3.13 -6.01
C LYS A 28 -5.56 3.66 -7.22
N THR A 29 -6.18 3.58 -8.39
CA THR A 29 -5.68 4.18 -9.62
C THR A 29 -6.29 5.56 -9.82
N ALA A 30 -5.68 6.38 -10.68
CA ALA A 30 -6.19 7.72 -11.00
C ALA A 30 -7.54 7.67 -11.74
N PHE A 31 -7.75 6.62 -12.54
CA PHE A 31 -8.96 6.37 -13.31
C PHE A 31 -9.39 4.90 -13.13
N PRO A 32 -10.68 4.56 -13.31
CA PRO A 32 -11.10 3.16 -13.40
C PRO A 32 -10.32 2.44 -14.50
N GLU A 33 -9.64 1.37 -14.13
CA GLU A 33 -8.77 0.63 -15.03
C GLU A 33 -9.08 -0.87 -14.99
N PHE A 34 -8.70 -1.59 -16.04
CA PHE A 34 -8.79 -3.04 -16.02
C PHE A 34 -7.83 -3.62 -14.97
N CYS A 35 -8.30 -4.67 -14.29
CA CYS A 35 -7.47 -5.47 -13.40
C CYS A 35 -6.17 -5.89 -14.09
N SER A 36 -5.12 -5.98 -13.29
CA SER A 36 -3.76 -6.35 -13.68
C SER A 36 -3.49 -7.84 -13.41
N PRO A 37 -2.44 -8.46 -13.99
CA PRO A 37 -2.05 -9.82 -13.66
C PRO A 37 -1.74 -10.06 -12.17
N ASN A 38 -1.44 -9.00 -11.41
CA ASN A 38 -1.19 -9.08 -9.97
C ASN A 38 -2.40 -8.72 -9.11
N CYS A 39 -3.58 -8.51 -9.70
CA CYS A 39 -4.83 -8.41 -8.95
C CYS A 39 -5.28 -9.79 -8.44
N GLN A 40 -6.14 -9.80 -7.41
CA GLN A 40 -6.83 -11.01 -6.97
C GLN A 40 -7.68 -11.64 -8.07
N VAL A 41 -8.26 -10.81 -8.94
CA VAL A 41 -8.96 -11.23 -10.17
C VAL A 41 -8.09 -10.80 -11.35
N PRO A 42 -7.09 -11.60 -11.74
CA PRO A 42 -6.10 -11.17 -12.72
C PRO A 42 -6.72 -10.97 -14.10
N ARG A 43 -6.45 -9.81 -14.71
CA ARG A 43 -6.79 -9.49 -16.10
C ARG A 43 -5.67 -8.67 -16.73
N GLY A 44 -5.74 -8.45 -18.04
CA GLY A 44 -4.81 -7.57 -18.75
C GLY A 44 -3.37 -8.08 -18.84
N ARG A 45 -2.45 -7.19 -19.23
CA ARG A 45 -1.02 -7.51 -19.44
C ARG A 45 -0.07 -6.67 -18.59
N GLN A 46 -0.48 -5.48 -18.16
CA GLN A 46 0.36 -4.55 -17.41
C GLN A 46 0.15 -4.71 -15.90
N GLY A 47 1.26 -4.69 -15.15
CA GLY A 47 1.34 -4.82 -13.69
C GLY A 47 0.86 -3.56 -12.97
N PHE A 48 0.22 -3.71 -11.80
CA PHE A 48 0.12 -2.60 -10.85
C PHE A 48 1.34 -2.58 -9.93
N LEU A 49 1.92 -1.41 -9.68
CA LEU A 49 2.98 -1.28 -8.68
C LEU A 49 2.35 -1.16 -7.30
N CYS A 50 2.80 -1.97 -6.34
CA CYS A 50 2.39 -1.86 -4.94
C CYS A 50 3.48 -1.09 -4.17
N PRO A 51 3.23 0.17 -3.75
CA PRO A 51 4.21 0.96 -3.00
C PRO A 51 4.70 0.29 -1.72
N GLU A 52 3.82 -0.32 -0.92
CA GLU A 52 4.20 -0.98 0.33
C GLU A 52 5.16 -2.16 0.10
N CYS A 53 4.83 -3.09 -0.81
CA CYS A 53 5.72 -4.19 -1.13
C CYS A 53 7.06 -3.72 -1.72
N LEU A 54 7.07 -2.61 -2.46
CA LEU A 54 8.31 -2.04 -2.99
C LEU A 54 9.18 -1.46 -1.87
N VAL A 55 8.58 -0.76 -0.91
CA VAL A 55 9.27 -0.26 0.29
C VAL A 55 9.85 -1.42 1.10
N ASP A 56 9.09 -2.49 1.32
CA ASP A 56 9.57 -3.68 2.04
C ASP A 56 10.77 -4.32 1.33
N THR A 57 10.66 -4.50 0.01
CA THR A 57 11.74 -5.06 -0.81
C THR A 57 13.01 -4.23 -0.71
N VAL A 58 12.91 -2.91 -0.87
CA VAL A 58 14.06 -2.00 -0.75
C VAL A 58 14.62 -1.97 0.66
N THR A 59 13.75 -2.01 1.68
CA THR A 59 14.18 -2.03 3.09
C THR A 59 15.01 -3.28 3.37
N MET A 60 14.59 -4.44 2.88
CA MET A 60 15.36 -5.68 2.98
C MET A 60 16.69 -5.60 2.22
N GLU A 61 16.70 -5.03 1.00
CA GLU A 61 17.94 -4.84 0.23
C GLU A 61 18.95 -3.95 0.97
N VAL A 62 18.49 -2.86 1.59
CA VAL A 62 19.35 -1.98 2.40
C VAL A 62 19.86 -2.70 3.65
N GLN A 63 19.02 -3.49 4.32
CA GLN A 63 19.45 -4.33 5.46
C GLN A 63 20.54 -5.33 5.07
N LEU A 64 20.36 -6.01 3.93
CA LEU A 64 21.32 -6.98 3.44
C LEU A 64 22.63 -6.31 3.03
N ALA A 65 22.58 -5.11 2.44
CA ALA A 65 23.78 -4.34 2.12
C ALA A 65 24.54 -3.91 3.38
N ASP A 66 23.84 -3.54 4.45
CA ASP A 66 24.45 -3.20 5.74
C ASP A 66 25.24 -4.38 6.35
N LEU A 67 24.76 -5.61 6.16
CA LEU A 67 25.42 -6.83 6.64
C LEU A 67 26.67 -7.23 5.81
N CYS A 68 26.70 -6.86 4.52
CA CYS A 68 27.80 -7.21 3.61
C CYS A 68 28.98 -6.23 3.64
N MET A 69 28.85 -5.10 4.35
CA MET A 69 29.90 -4.09 4.42
C MET A 69 31.07 -4.58 5.28
N THR A 70 32.13 -5.05 4.62
CA THR A 70 33.42 -5.37 5.23
C THR A 70 34.03 -4.12 5.87
N THR A 71 34.75 -4.29 6.97
CA THR A 71 35.22 -3.27 7.92
C THR A 71 36.07 -2.12 7.36
N ASP A 72 36.44 -2.17 6.09
CA ASP A 72 37.49 -1.32 5.54
C ASP A 72 36.96 -0.03 4.90
N GLU A 73 35.64 0.11 4.74
CA GLU A 73 34.98 1.32 4.19
C GLU A 73 34.04 2.01 5.19
N ALA A 74 34.44 2.03 6.46
CA ALA A 74 33.70 2.71 7.54
C ALA A 74 33.90 4.24 7.56
N GLY A 75 34.80 4.78 6.72
CA GLY A 75 35.05 6.20 6.61
C GLY A 75 34.07 6.86 5.65
N GLU A 76 33.20 7.73 6.17
CA GLU A 76 32.41 8.70 5.38
C GLU A 76 31.03 8.23 4.89
N ARG A 77 30.25 7.60 5.79
CA ARG A 77 28.79 7.55 5.61
C ARG A 77 28.18 8.93 5.87
N THR A 78 27.69 9.54 4.80
CA THR A 78 26.87 10.76 4.75
C THR A 78 25.74 10.70 5.79
N ARG A 79 25.41 11.86 6.38
CA ARG A 79 24.41 12.07 7.46
C ARG A 79 22.96 11.68 7.10
N THR A 80 22.71 11.09 5.94
CA THR A 80 21.38 10.65 5.51
C THR A 80 20.88 9.54 6.42
N THR A 81 19.66 9.70 6.93
CA THR A 81 19.03 8.66 7.72
C THR A 81 18.69 7.46 6.83
N ARG A 82 18.68 6.25 7.41
CA ARG A 82 18.33 5.03 6.66
C ARG A 82 16.96 5.13 5.99
N SER A 83 15.99 5.77 6.65
CA SER A 83 14.66 5.99 6.09
C SER A 83 14.66 6.90 4.86
N GLU A 84 15.51 7.93 4.83
CA GLU A 84 15.69 8.80 3.65
C GLU A 84 16.36 8.03 2.50
N LEU A 85 17.35 7.18 2.82
CA LEU A 85 18.00 6.33 1.83
C LEU A 85 16.99 5.36 1.18
N VAL A 86 16.16 4.70 1.99
CA VAL A 86 15.11 3.80 1.50
C VAL A 86 14.15 4.55 0.57
N ARG A 87 13.66 5.73 0.97
CA ARG A 87 12.78 6.55 0.13
C ARG A 87 13.42 6.92 -1.20
N ALA A 88 14.67 7.38 -1.18
CA ALA A 88 15.40 7.74 -2.40
C ALA A 88 15.57 6.55 -3.35
N ILE A 89 15.85 5.36 -2.83
CA ILE A 89 15.97 4.14 -3.64
C ILE A 89 14.61 3.71 -4.19
N VAL A 90 13.54 3.79 -3.39
CA VAL A 90 12.17 3.50 -3.83
C VAL A 90 11.77 4.44 -4.96
N ASP A 91 11.95 5.75 -4.81
CA ASP A 91 11.63 6.74 -5.85
C ASP A 91 12.38 6.47 -7.16
N LYS A 92 13.67 6.14 -7.06
CA LYS A 92 14.48 5.73 -8.22
C LYS A 92 13.93 4.49 -8.89
N LYS A 93 13.57 3.44 -8.12
CA LYS A 93 12.99 2.21 -8.68
C LYS A 93 11.62 2.46 -9.32
N VAL A 94 10.77 3.28 -8.70
CA VAL A 94 9.47 3.68 -9.27
C VAL A 94 9.68 4.35 -10.63
N TYR A 95 10.62 5.31 -10.71
CA TYR A 95 10.95 5.98 -11.96
C TYR A 95 11.47 5.00 -13.04
N GLU A 96 12.36 4.08 -12.68
CA GLU A 96 12.88 3.07 -13.61
C GLU A 96 11.78 2.12 -14.12
N LEU A 97 10.88 1.66 -13.24
CA LEU A 97 9.78 0.79 -13.59
C LEU A 97 8.74 1.49 -14.48
N GLN A 98 8.48 2.77 -14.21
CA GLN A 98 7.62 3.62 -15.03
C GLN A 98 8.21 3.83 -16.42
N LYS A 99 9.51 4.10 -16.53
CA LYS A 99 10.21 4.28 -17.81
C LYS A 99 10.13 3.05 -18.72
N ARG A 100 10.06 1.85 -18.14
CA ARG A 100 9.90 0.60 -18.90
C ARG A 100 8.49 0.41 -19.47
N GLY A 101 7.48 1.14 -18.98
CA GLY A 101 6.10 1.13 -19.52
C GLY A 101 5.26 -0.11 -19.20
N TYR A 102 5.76 -1.04 -18.38
CA TYR A 102 5.03 -2.26 -18.00
C TYR A 102 4.22 -2.12 -16.70
N TRP A 103 4.50 -1.06 -15.93
CA TRP A 103 3.96 -0.86 -14.58
C TRP A 103 3.13 0.41 -14.51
N ARG A 104 1.96 0.30 -13.87
CA ARG A 104 1.03 1.39 -13.63
C ARG A 104 1.19 1.90 -12.20
N LEU A 105 1.21 3.22 -12.04
CA LEU A 105 1.35 3.88 -10.74
C LEU A 105 0.03 3.82 -9.99
N CYS A 106 0.11 3.51 -8.70
CA CYS A 106 -1.05 3.36 -7.84
C CYS A 106 -0.74 3.93 -6.47
N THR A 107 -1.77 4.40 -5.78
CA THR A 107 -1.68 4.77 -4.36
C THR A 107 -2.20 3.61 -3.52
N VAL A 108 -1.52 3.29 -2.41
CA VAL A 108 -2.06 2.32 -1.45
C VAL A 108 -3.19 2.98 -0.69
N VAL A 109 -4.27 2.24 -0.48
CA VAL A 109 -5.43 2.67 0.28
C VAL A 109 -5.76 1.59 1.29
N GLU A 110 -6.15 2.01 2.50
CA GLU A 110 -6.56 1.08 3.53
C GLU A 110 -7.82 0.29 3.11
N LYS A 111 -7.90 -0.96 3.58
CA LYS A 111 -9.05 -1.83 3.35
C LYS A 111 -10.22 -1.43 4.24
N MET A 112 -10.94 -0.42 3.80
CA MET A 112 -12.21 -0.01 4.39
C MET A 112 -13.37 -0.80 3.78
N ASP A 113 -14.47 -0.94 4.52
CA ASP A 113 -15.71 -1.47 3.97
C ASP A 113 -16.18 -0.63 2.78
N PRO A 114 -16.71 -1.22 1.69
CA PRO A 114 -17.10 -0.46 0.50
C PRO A 114 -18.09 0.68 0.77
N ILE A 115 -18.93 0.53 1.81
CA ILE A 115 -19.86 1.55 2.28
C ILE A 115 -19.11 2.73 2.90
N LEU A 116 -18.05 2.48 3.67
CA LEU A 116 -17.23 3.54 4.27
C LEU A 116 -16.37 4.25 3.22
N GLN A 117 -15.84 3.52 2.25
CA GLN A 117 -15.07 4.09 1.13
C GLN A 117 -15.87 5.09 0.29
N PHE A 118 -17.19 4.87 0.19
CA PHE A 118 -18.08 5.83 -0.45
C PHE A 118 -18.02 7.19 0.26
N TYR A 119 -18.08 7.23 1.59
CA TYR A 119 -18.09 8.50 2.33
C TYR A 119 -16.77 9.27 2.23
N ASP A 120 -15.62 8.59 2.16
CA ASP A 120 -14.31 9.24 1.93
C ASP A 120 -14.21 9.94 0.57
N SER A 121 -15.03 9.52 -0.40
CA SER A 121 -15.04 10.10 -1.74
C SER A 121 -15.89 11.38 -1.86
N PHE A 122 -16.65 11.76 -0.82
CA PHE A 122 -17.41 13.01 -0.79
C PHE A 122 -16.60 14.13 -0.15
N PRO A 123 -16.13 15.11 -0.94
CA PRO A 123 -15.45 16.28 -0.37
C PRO A 123 -16.35 17.11 0.56
N GLU A 124 -17.68 16.95 0.52
CA GLU A 124 -18.65 17.59 1.43
C GLU A 124 -18.44 17.27 2.92
N ALA A 125 -17.83 16.14 3.27
CA ALA A 125 -17.43 15.88 4.65
C ALA A 125 -16.25 16.77 5.11
N HIS A 126 -15.39 17.22 4.19
CA HIS A 126 -14.31 18.17 4.48
C HIS A 126 -14.77 19.63 4.50
N TYR A 127 -15.89 19.97 3.85
CA TYR A 127 -16.43 21.33 3.89
C TYR A 127 -16.99 21.70 5.27
N ALA A 128 -17.43 20.74 6.08
CA ALA A 128 -17.91 20.98 7.44
C ALA A 128 -16.80 21.53 8.37
N GLU A 129 -15.56 21.04 8.23
CA GLU A 129 -14.40 21.54 8.99
C GLU A 129 -13.88 22.90 8.46
N MET A 130 -14.06 23.19 7.16
CA MET A 130 -13.68 24.49 6.58
C MET A 130 -14.70 25.61 6.83
N MET A 131 -15.95 25.29 7.17
CA MET A 131 -17.01 26.27 7.43
C MET A 131 -17.11 26.73 8.89
N ASP A 132 -16.43 26.06 9.84
CA ASP A 132 -16.42 26.45 11.26
C ASP A 132 -15.35 27.53 11.59
N GLY A 133 -14.75 28.16 10.56
CA GLY A 133 -13.65 29.13 10.73
C GLY A 133 -13.70 30.37 9.83
N MET A 134 -14.76 30.61 9.06
CA MET A 134 -14.89 31.83 8.24
C MET A 134 -15.85 32.84 8.87
N ASP A 135 -15.38 33.50 9.93
CA ASP A 135 -15.85 34.83 10.27
C ASP A 135 -15.32 35.84 9.22
N GLU A 136 -16.26 36.61 8.64
CA GLU A 136 -16.10 37.79 7.79
C GLU A 136 -14.87 37.90 6.84
N VAL A 137 -15.01 37.40 5.60
CA VAL A 137 -14.20 37.93 4.48
C VAL A 137 -15.05 38.81 3.57
N ARG A 138 -14.83 40.12 3.73
CA ARG A 138 -15.40 41.22 2.94
C ARG A 138 -15.36 40.95 1.43
N SER A 139 -16.52 41.10 0.80
CA SER A 139 -16.75 41.04 -0.64
C SER A 139 -15.83 42.00 -1.42
N ARG A 140 -14.88 41.47 -2.20
CA ARG A 140 -14.17 42.24 -3.24
C ARG A 140 -14.94 42.14 -4.56
N LYS A 141 -15.36 43.31 -5.05
CA LYS A 141 -16.03 43.50 -6.35
C LYS A 141 -15.12 43.07 -7.51
N ARG A 142 -15.60 42.15 -8.37
CA ARG A 142 -14.97 41.82 -9.66
C ARG A 142 -15.23 42.92 -10.70
N PRO A 143 -14.25 43.33 -11.52
CA PRO A 143 -14.49 44.16 -12.69
C PRO A 143 -15.15 43.37 -13.83
N SER A 144 -16.01 44.07 -14.57
CA SER A 144 -16.89 43.61 -15.65
C SER A 144 -16.19 43.07 -16.90
N ALA A 145 -16.91 42.17 -17.56
CA ALA A 145 -16.66 41.52 -18.84
C ALA A 145 -16.39 42.48 -20.02
N LYS A 146 -15.52 42.04 -20.95
CA LYS A 146 -15.62 42.36 -22.37
C LYS A 146 -15.65 41.08 -23.19
N ALA A 147 -16.76 40.92 -23.91
CA ALA A 147 -17.04 39.84 -24.84
C ALA A 147 -16.24 40.02 -26.13
N THR A 148 -15.64 38.93 -26.62
CA THR A 148 -15.24 38.80 -28.03
C THR A 148 -15.73 37.47 -28.58
N LYS A 149 -16.71 37.64 -29.47
CA LYS A 149 -17.39 36.68 -30.32
C LYS A 149 -16.39 36.10 -31.32
N LYS A 150 -16.18 34.78 -31.38
CA LYS A 150 -15.71 34.12 -32.60
C LYS A 150 -16.44 32.79 -32.81
N LYS A 151 -17.25 32.80 -33.86
CA LYS A 151 -17.89 31.64 -34.52
C LYS A 151 -16.81 30.75 -35.14
N SER A 152 -16.92 29.45 -34.95
CA SER A 152 -16.53 28.48 -35.97
C SER A 152 -17.34 27.19 -35.76
N ALA A 153 -18.12 26.88 -36.79
CA ALA A 153 -18.93 25.68 -36.93
C ALA A 153 -18.04 24.47 -37.24
N ASN A 154 -18.42 23.29 -36.72
CA ASN A 154 -18.72 22.09 -37.52
C ASN A 154 -19.08 20.90 -36.59
N PRO A 155 -20.28 20.30 -36.72
CA PRO A 155 -20.53 18.95 -36.21
C PRO A 155 -20.95 18.01 -37.35
N GLN A 156 -20.25 16.89 -37.50
CA GLN A 156 -20.83 15.70 -38.12
C GLN A 156 -20.74 14.50 -37.16
N SER A 157 -21.94 13.99 -36.92
CA SER A 157 -22.38 12.77 -36.25
C SER A 157 -21.72 11.49 -36.80
N ASN A 158 -21.27 10.55 -35.97
CA ASN A 158 -22.01 9.49 -35.26
C ASN A 158 -22.71 8.44 -36.17
N LEU A 159 -22.33 7.15 -36.03
CA LEU A 159 -23.20 5.99 -35.70
C LEU A 159 -22.63 4.61 -36.11
N THR A 160 -22.50 3.71 -35.11
CA THR A 160 -22.93 2.27 -35.05
C THR A 160 -22.29 1.21 -35.98
N ASN A 161 -22.18 -0.10 -35.69
CA ASN A 161 -22.56 -0.98 -34.56
C ASN A 161 -21.86 -2.35 -34.67
N SER A 162 -21.62 -2.97 -33.52
CA SER A 162 -21.69 -4.38 -33.07
C SER A 162 -21.67 -5.58 -34.02
N SER A 163 -20.86 -6.60 -33.67
CA SER A 163 -21.17 -8.06 -33.54
C SER A 163 -19.87 -8.84 -33.23
N ALA A 164 -19.77 -9.99 -32.56
CA ALA A 164 -20.66 -10.82 -31.74
C ALA A 164 -19.78 -11.83 -30.95
N SER A 165 -20.23 -12.17 -29.74
CA SER A 165 -20.26 -13.48 -29.06
C SER A 165 -19.21 -14.57 -29.36
N GLN A 166 -18.59 -15.15 -28.32
CA GLN A 166 -18.90 -16.52 -27.83
C GLN A 166 -18.16 -16.89 -26.53
N ALA A 167 -18.82 -17.76 -25.75
CA ALA A 167 -18.53 -18.15 -24.38
C ALA A 167 -18.16 -19.65 -24.24
N SER A 168 -17.49 -20.01 -23.16
CA SER A 168 -17.57 -21.28 -22.39
C SER A 168 -16.66 -21.12 -21.16
N VAL A 169 -17.10 -21.14 -19.89
CA VAL A 169 -17.78 -22.15 -19.05
C VAL A 169 -16.97 -23.43 -18.88
N GLY A 170 -16.38 -23.62 -17.69
CA GLY A 170 -15.62 -24.83 -17.35
C GLY A 170 -15.14 -24.92 -15.88
N GLN A 171 -16.10 -25.08 -14.97
CA GLN A 171 -16.07 -25.85 -13.70
C GLN A 171 -15.10 -25.50 -12.54
N ARG A 172 -15.74 -25.50 -11.37
CA ARG A 172 -15.28 -25.17 -10.02
C ARG A 172 -15.22 -26.48 -9.24
N ALA A 173 -14.07 -26.84 -8.69
CA ALA A 173 -13.94 -27.94 -7.74
C ALA A 173 -13.95 -27.38 -6.30
N VAL A 174 -14.72 -28.07 -5.47
CA VAL A 174 -15.00 -27.80 -4.05
C VAL A 174 -13.93 -28.49 -3.20
N ILE A 175 -13.40 -27.80 -2.19
CA ILE A 175 -12.75 -28.47 -1.04
C ILE A 175 -13.37 -27.90 0.24
N PRO A 176 -14.03 -28.73 1.07
CA PRO A 176 -14.52 -28.34 2.38
C PRO A 176 -13.53 -28.70 3.49
N GLY A 177 -13.49 -27.86 4.53
CA GLY A 177 -13.14 -28.29 5.88
C GLY A 177 -11.73 -27.97 6.37
N PHE A 178 -11.61 -26.94 7.19
CA PHE A 178 -10.70 -26.99 8.34
C PHE A 178 -11.26 -26.11 9.47
N ASN A 179 -11.77 -26.75 10.51
CA ASN A 179 -12.14 -26.12 11.77
C ASN A 179 -10.99 -26.28 12.76
N SER A 180 -10.74 -25.17 13.46
CA SER A 180 -10.45 -25.04 14.89
C SER A 180 -9.40 -25.97 15.51
N SER A 181 -8.26 -25.37 15.88
CA SER A 181 -7.80 -25.26 17.27
C SER A 181 -6.29 -25.08 17.29
N ASP A 182 -5.84 -24.08 18.04
CA ASP A 182 -4.52 -24.00 18.70
C ASP A 182 -3.25 -24.09 17.84
N VAL A 183 -2.44 -23.03 17.91
CA VAL A 183 -1.06 -23.07 18.41
C VAL A 183 -0.43 -21.69 18.17
N HIS A 184 -0.53 -20.88 19.22
CA HIS A 184 0.57 -20.14 19.82
C HIS A 184 1.91 -20.09 19.05
N SER A 185 2.24 -18.93 18.48
CA SER A 185 3.64 -18.46 18.36
C SER A 185 3.62 -16.97 18.00
N LEU A 186 3.33 -16.13 19.00
CA LEU A 186 3.77 -14.73 18.95
C LEU A 186 5.29 -14.76 18.73
N ILE A 187 5.74 -14.18 17.63
CA ILE A 187 7.15 -13.89 17.42
C ILE A 187 7.50 -12.91 18.53
N GLU A 188 8.16 -13.42 19.58
CA GLU A 188 8.68 -12.58 20.65
C GLU A 188 9.61 -11.55 20.01
N ASP A 189 9.29 -10.27 20.26
CA ASP A 189 10.15 -9.17 19.86
C ASP A 189 11.51 -9.32 20.55
N GLU A 190 12.58 -8.91 19.87
CA GLU A 190 13.95 -9.07 20.34
C GLU A 190 14.18 -8.37 21.69
N ALA A 191 13.40 -7.33 21.95
CA ALA A 191 13.30 -6.66 23.25
C ALA A 191 12.82 -7.60 24.37
N THR A 192 11.84 -8.47 24.10
CA THR A 192 11.29 -9.40 25.09
C THR A 192 12.27 -10.54 25.40
N LYS A 193 13.05 -10.96 24.40
CA LYS A 193 14.12 -11.94 24.57
C LYS A 193 15.27 -11.39 25.42
N ALA A 194 15.68 -10.13 25.20
CA ALA A 194 16.74 -9.49 25.99
C ALA A 194 16.36 -9.35 27.47
N VAL A 195 15.10 -9.04 27.77
CA VAL A 195 14.61 -8.95 29.16
C VAL A 195 14.63 -10.31 29.86
N ARG A 196 14.31 -11.39 29.13
CA ARG A 196 14.35 -12.76 29.66
C ARG A 196 15.79 -13.18 30.01
N GLU A 197 16.75 -12.90 29.14
CA GLU A 197 18.16 -13.28 29.36
C GLU A 197 18.79 -12.54 30.56
N VAL A 198 18.41 -11.28 30.79
CA VAL A 198 18.89 -10.51 31.95
C VAL A 198 18.36 -11.09 33.27
N LEU A 199 17.09 -11.51 33.31
CA LEU A 199 16.48 -12.10 34.50
C LEU A 199 17.11 -13.45 34.87
N GLU A 200 17.45 -14.28 33.88
CA GLU A 200 18.13 -15.56 34.12
C GLU A 200 19.55 -15.37 34.67
N ARG A 201 20.29 -14.36 34.19
CA ARG A 201 21.63 -14.06 34.71
C ARG A 201 21.63 -13.53 36.14
N LEU A 202 20.60 -12.80 36.56
CA LEU A 202 20.47 -12.33 37.95
C LEU A 202 20.12 -13.47 38.90
N ALA A 203 19.32 -14.44 38.47
CA ALA A 203 18.98 -15.60 39.29
C ALA A 203 20.20 -16.52 39.55
N LEU A 204 21.09 -16.68 38.56
CA LEU A 204 22.28 -17.53 38.66
C LEU A 204 23.46 -16.88 39.39
N GLY A 205 23.43 -15.58 39.63
CA GLY A 205 24.44 -14.86 40.43
C GLY A 205 24.36 -15.11 41.95
N SER A 206 23.36 -15.85 42.42
CA SER A 206 23.07 -16.00 43.86
C SER A 206 23.73 -17.21 44.51
N THR A 207 24.42 -18.09 43.76
CA THR A 207 24.91 -19.39 44.26
C THR A 207 26.43 -19.49 44.44
N ILE A 208 27.19 -18.40 44.33
CA ILE A 208 28.64 -18.41 44.61
C ILE A 208 28.87 -17.85 46.01
N LEU A 209 28.68 -18.69 47.05
CA LEU A 209 29.38 -18.61 48.34
C LEU A 209 29.03 -19.86 49.17
N GLY A 210 30.03 -20.73 49.33
CA GLY A 210 30.04 -21.85 50.29
C GLY A 210 30.09 -23.23 49.61
N ASP A 211 31.04 -24.11 49.85
CA ASP A 211 32.16 -24.11 50.79
C ASP A 211 33.21 -25.09 50.27
N ALA A 212 34.48 -24.69 50.40
CA ALA A 212 35.62 -25.58 50.35
C ALA A 212 35.66 -26.40 51.64
N SER A 213 35.92 -27.72 51.59
CA SER A 213 36.72 -28.44 52.59
C SER A 213 36.71 -29.96 52.38
N GLY A 214 37.89 -30.58 52.51
CA GLY A 214 38.10 -32.02 52.77
C GLY A 214 38.58 -32.77 51.52
N CYS A 215 39.87 -32.98 51.24
CA CYS A 215 41.00 -33.43 52.05
C CYS A 215 40.81 -34.77 52.77
N THR A 216 41.82 -35.64 52.55
CA THR A 216 42.12 -36.95 53.16
C THR A 216 41.42 -38.15 52.50
N GLY A 217 42.09 -39.26 52.20
CA GLY A 217 43.49 -39.67 52.40
C GLY A 217 43.69 -41.04 51.76
#